data_AF-X1V4I2-F1
#
_entry.id   AF-X1V4I2-F1
#
_cell.length_a   1.000
_cell.length_b   1.000
_cell.length_c   1.000
_cell.angle_alpha   90.00
_cell.angle_beta   90.00
_cell.angle_gamma   90.00
#
_symmetry.space_group_name_H-M   'P 1'
#
loop_
_entity.id
_entity.type
_entity.pdbx_description
1 polymer ?
#
loop_
_entity_poly.entity_id
_entity_poly.type
_entity_poly.pdbx_seq_one_letter_code
_entity_poly.pdbx_strand_id
1 'polypeptide(L)'
;MHTLYIDKPMKGHNLMQAIARVNRVYKDKPGGLVVDYLGIASDLKKALSFYSDSGGKGDPVIAQEKAVQMMLEKLEVVSQMFHEFAYEEYFEADTGKKLSLILAAEELILGLENGKKRFINEVTALSQVFSIAIPHEQAMDVKDEVSFFQAVKSRLAKFDSTGAGKTDEEVETAIRQVIDKALVSEKV
;
A
#
# COMPACT_ATOMS: atom_id res chain seq x y z
N MET A 1 -20.66 -11.41 15.23
CA MET A 1 -20.99 -10.00 14.97
C MET A 1 -19.99 -9.46 13.97
N HIS A 2 -20.45 -9.00 12.80
CA HIS A 2 -19.57 -8.75 11.65
C HIS A 2 -19.09 -7.31 11.53
N THR A 3 -19.90 -6.37 12.00
CA THR A 3 -19.72 -4.93 11.76
C THR A 3 -20.02 -4.14 13.03
N LEU A 4 -19.18 -3.17 13.37
CA LEU A 4 -19.39 -2.20 14.44
C LEU A 4 -19.70 -0.83 13.82
N TYR A 5 -20.87 -0.29 14.12
CA TYR A 5 -21.28 1.05 13.72
C TYR A 5 -21.00 1.99 14.90
N ILE A 6 -20.24 3.06 14.66
CA ILE A 6 -19.90 4.03 15.70
C ILE A 6 -20.73 5.29 15.48
N ASP A 7 -21.70 5.50 16.36
CA ASP A 7 -22.66 6.60 16.37
C ASP A 7 -22.48 7.56 17.57
N LYS A 8 -21.56 7.22 18.48
CA LYS A 8 -21.25 8.00 19.68
C LYS A 8 -19.75 8.28 19.77
N PRO A 9 -19.32 9.50 20.15
CA PRO A 9 -17.92 9.83 20.31
C PRO A 9 -17.26 8.96 21.39
N MET A 10 -16.32 8.11 20.97
CA MET A 10 -15.51 7.23 21.81
C MET A 10 -14.03 7.51 21.54
N LYS A 11 -13.20 7.55 22.59
CA LYS A 11 -11.78 7.91 22.48
C LYS A 11 -10.88 6.94 23.27
N GLY A 12 -9.62 6.84 22.85
CA GLY A 12 -8.57 6.11 23.55
C GLY A 12 -8.89 4.62 23.76
N HIS A 13 -8.63 4.11 24.97
CA HIS A 13 -8.76 2.70 25.32
C HIS A 13 -10.16 2.11 25.09
N ASN A 14 -11.23 2.90 25.30
CA ASN A 14 -12.60 2.43 25.11
C ASN A 14 -12.90 2.13 23.63
N LEU A 15 -12.35 2.94 22.72
CA LEU A 15 -12.47 2.70 21.29
C LEU A 15 -11.67 1.45 20.89
N MET A 16 -10.47 1.29 21.42
CA MET A 16 -9.61 0.14 21.12
C MET A 16 -10.22 -1.18 21.61
N GLN A 17 -10.81 -1.21 22.80
CA GLN A 17 -11.52 -2.39 23.32
C GLN A 17 -12.74 -2.76 22.48
N ALA A 18 -13.49 -1.77 22.00
CA ALA A 18 -14.62 -1.99 21.11
C ALA A 18 -14.20 -2.59 19.76
N ILE A 19 -13.10 -2.09 19.17
CA ILE A 19 -12.55 -2.60 17.91
C ILE A 19 -11.98 -4.01 18.07
N ALA A 20 -11.20 -4.25 19.12
CA ALA A 20 -10.61 -5.56 19.41
C ALA A 20 -11.66 -6.65 19.63
N ARG A 21 -12.83 -6.29 20.18
CA ARG A 21 -13.95 -7.23 20.36
C ARG A 21 -14.54 -7.70 19.02
N VAL A 22 -14.50 -6.85 18.00
CA VAL A 22 -15.10 -7.10 16.67
C VAL A 22 -14.10 -7.77 15.73
N ASN A 23 -12.80 -7.62 16.00
CA ASN A 23 -11.69 -8.21 15.25
C ASN A 23 -11.26 -9.61 15.75
N ARG A 24 -12.13 -10.34 16.46
CA ARG A 24 -11.88 -11.75 16.81
C ARG A 24 -12.11 -12.64 15.58
N VAL A 25 -11.08 -13.37 15.18
CA VAL A 25 -11.10 -14.30 14.05
C VAL A 25 -11.99 -15.49 14.42
N TYR A 26 -13.01 -15.77 13.60
CA TYR A 26 -13.88 -16.93 13.78
C TYR A 26 -14.21 -17.53 12.42
N LYS A 27 -13.76 -18.78 12.20
CA LYS A 27 -13.95 -19.57 10.98
C LYS A 27 -13.69 -18.74 9.70
N ASP A 28 -14.72 -18.44 8.93
CA ASP A 28 -14.63 -17.86 7.58
C ASP A 28 -14.66 -16.32 7.55
N LYS A 29 -14.26 -15.63 8.64
CA LYS A 29 -14.28 -14.16 8.71
C LYS A 29 -12.87 -13.58 8.67
N PRO A 30 -12.45 -12.91 7.58
CA PRO A 30 -11.10 -12.35 7.43
C PRO A 30 -10.83 -11.13 8.33
N GLY A 31 -11.84 -10.52 8.97
CA GLY A 31 -11.65 -9.40 9.90
C GLY A 31 -12.95 -8.72 10.34
N GLY A 32 -12.88 -7.76 11.26
CA GLY A 32 -14.02 -6.93 11.70
C GLY A 32 -14.19 -5.64 10.90
N LEU A 33 -15.40 -5.37 10.36
CA LEU A 33 -15.70 -4.10 9.69
C LEU A 33 -16.13 -3.06 10.74
N VAL A 34 -15.53 -1.87 10.72
CA VAL A 34 -15.95 -0.74 11.57
C VAL A 34 -16.40 0.39 10.66
N VAL A 35 -17.61 0.88 10.86
CA VAL A 35 -18.21 1.96 10.04
C VAL A 35 -18.36 3.18 10.93
N ASP A 36 -17.58 4.22 10.64
CA ASP A 36 -17.49 5.47 11.39
C ASP A 36 -18.29 6.57 10.68
N TYR A 37 -19.29 7.12 11.37
CA TYR A 37 -20.13 8.23 10.88
C TYR A 37 -19.74 9.59 11.50
N LEU A 38 -18.75 9.63 12.38
CA LEU A 38 -18.39 10.78 13.21
C LEU A 38 -16.97 11.31 12.96
N GLY A 39 -16.16 10.66 12.11
CA GLY A 39 -14.82 11.14 11.72
C GLY A 39 -13.72 10.87 12.76
N ILE A 40 -13.92 9.87 13.62
CA ILE A 40 -12.96 9.40 14.64
C ILE A 40 -11.75 8.65 14.06
N ALA A 41 -11.65 8.46 12.73
CA ALA A 41 -10.46 7.89 12.07
C ALA A 41 -9.14 8.61 12.48
N SER A 42 -9.19 9.91 12.72
CA SER A 42 -8.04 10.71 13.18
C SER A 42 -7.68 10.44 14.66
N ASP A 43 -8.69 10.26 15.52
CA ASP A 43 -8.52 9.86 16.92
C ASP A 43 -8.09 8.38 17.04
N LEU A 44 -8.54 7.51 16.11
CA LEU A 44 -8.10 6.12 15.98
C LEU A 44 -6.63 6.04 15.57
N LYS A 45 -6.20 6.86 14.61
CA LYS A 45 -4.79 6.96 14.19
C LYS A 45 -3.89 7.41 15.36
N LYS A 46 -4.36 8.37 16.17
CA LYS A 46 -3.67 8.78 17.40
C LYS A 46 -3.68 7.68 18.47
N ALA A 47 -4.78 6.96 18.65
CA ALA A 47 -4.84 5.86 19.62
C ALA A 47 -3.94 4.68 19.22
N LEU A 48 -3.80 4.40 17.92
CA LEU A 48 -2.87 3.43 17.37
C LEU A 48 -1.41 3.87 17.53
N SER A 49 -1.11 5.17 17.33
CA SER A 49 0.24 5.70 17.58
C SER A 49 0.63 5.61 19.04
N PHE A 50 -0.29 5.89 19.98
CA PHE A 50 -0.04 5.68 21.42
C PHE A 50 0.24 4.21 21.79
N TYR A 51 -0.32 3.24 21.06
CA TYR A 51 -0.05 1.81 21.25
C TYR A 51 1.32 1.41 20.65
N SER A 52 1.78 2.09 19.59
CA SER A 52 3.17 2.03 19.11
C SER A 52 4.16 2.59 20.13
N ASP A 53 3.81 3.70 20.79
CA ASP A 53 4.68 4.36 21.78
C ASP A 53 4.71 3.64 23.16
N SER A 54 3.73 2.78 23.45
CA SER A 54 3.58 2.14 24.78
C SER A 54 4.01 0.67 24.84
N GLY A 55 4.83 0.19 23.90
CA GLY A 55 5.53 -1.09 24.05
C GLY A 55 4.90 -2.30 23.35
N GLY A 56 4.48 -2.15 22.09
CA GLY A 56 4.44 -3.29 21.17
C GLY A 56 5.87 -3.79 20.98
N LYS A 57 6.19 -5.01 21.44
CA LYS A 57 7.55 -5.58 21.43
C LYS A 57 8.22 -5.50 20.04
N GLY A 58 9.04 -4.50 19.83
CA GLY A 58 9.91 -4.31 18.68
C GLY A 58 10.52 -2.91 18.72
N ASP A 59 11.82 -2.81 18.50
CA ASP A 59 12.50 -1.53 18.30
C ASP A 59 12.03 -0.94 16.97
N PRO A 60 11.47 0.29 16.93
CA PRO A 60 11.04 0.95 15.69
C PRO A 60 12.11 0.97 14.59
N VAL A 61 13.39 1.03 14.98
CA VAL A 61 14.53 0.97 14.06
C VAL A 61 14.64 -0.43 13.42
N ILE A 62 14.49 -1.49 14.21
CA ILE A 62 14.47 -2.88 13.72
C ILE A 62 13.27 -3.12 12.81
N ALA A 63 12.12 -2.49 13.09
CA ALA A 63 10.94 -2.59 12.24
C ALA A 63 11.15 -1.92 10.87
N GLN A 64 11.85 -0.78 10.82
CA GLN A 64 12.17 -0.07 9.59
C GLN A 64 13.22 -0.83 8.75
N GLU A 65 14.31 -1.32 9.35
CA GLU A 65 15.32 -2.13 8.64
C GLU A 65 14.70 -3.41 8.05
N LYS A 66 13.82 -4.07 8.80
CA LYS A 66 13.10 -5.25 8.32
C LYS A 66 12.14 -4.90 7.18
N ALA A 67 11.49 -3.74 7.25
CA ALA A 67 10.63 -3.26 6.16
C ALA A 67 11.43 -2.99 4.88
N VAL A 68 12.63 -2.44 4.99
CA VAL A 68 13.55 -2.24 3.85
C VAL A 68 13.94 -3.57 3.23
N GLN A 69 14.31 -4.57 4.04
CA GLN A 69 14.64 -5.91 3.51
C GLN A 69 13.46 -6.53 2.74
N MET A 70 12.26 -6.49 3.32
CA MET A 70 11.05 -7.00 2.67
C MET A 70 10.69 -6.19 1.41
N MET A 71 10.94 -4.88 1.41
CA MET A 71 10.73 -4.02 0.25
C MET A 71 11.67 -4.40 -0.89
N LEU A 72 12.96 -4.60 -0.62
CA LEU A 72 13.93 -5.01 -1.63
C LEU A 72 13.61 -6.39 -2.20
N GLU A 73 13.19 -7.35 -1.37
CA GLU A 73 12.74 -8.67 -1.82
C GLU A 73 11.53 -8.54 -2.77
N LYS A 74 10.54 -7.72 -2.39
CA LYS A 74 9.35 -7.50 -3.22
C LYS A 74 9.66 -6.75 -4.50
N LEU A 75 10.59 -5.80 -4.44
CA LEU A 75 11.06 -5.06 -5.60
C LEU A 75 11.71 -6.03 -6.60
N GLU A 76 12.61 -6.90 -6.13
CA GLU A 76 13.25 -7.91 -6.98
C GLU A 76 12.21 -8.82 -7.67
N VAL A 77 11.21 -9.31 -6.92
CA VAL A 77 10.13 -10.15 -7.49
C VAL A 77 9.36 -9.41 -8.58
N VAL A 78 9.05 -8.12 -8.38
CA VAL A 78 8.34 -7.30 -9.38
C VAL A 78 9.24 -7.02 -10.59
N SER A 79 10.49 -6.64 -10.40
CA SER A 79 11.46 -6.37 -11.47
C SER A 79 11.73 -7.62 -12.31
N GLN A 80 11.78 -8.81 -11.71
CA GLN A 80 11.91 -10.09 -12.43
C GLN A 80 10.73 -10.35 -13.39
N MET A 81 9.53 -9.81 -13.12
CA MET A 81 8.41 -9.92 -14.06
C MET A 81 8.64 -9.11 -15.34
N PHE A 82 9.61 -8.20 -15.36
CA PHE A 82 10.01 -7.39 -16.51
C PHE A 82 11.36 -7.79 -17.10
N HIS A 83 11.87 -9.01 -16.85
CA HIS A 83 13.23 -9.39 -17.28
C HIS A 83 13.53 -9.21 -18.79
N GLU A 84 12.52 -9.25 -19.67
CA GLU A 84 12.65 -9.02 -21.13
C GLU A 84 12.26 -7.58 -21.55
N PHE A 85 12.03 -6.69 -20.59
CA PHE A 85 11.50 -5.36 -20.81
C PHE A 85 12.32 -4.31 -20.07
N ALA A 86 13.02 -3.47 -20.82
CA ALA A 86 13.82 -2.36 -20.29
C ALA A 86 12.92 -1.22 -19.80
N TYR A 87 12.26 -1.41 -18.64
CA TYR A 87 11.40 -0.40 -18.06
C TYR A 87 12.17 0.84 -17.58
N GLU A 88 13.49 0.76 -17.45
CA GLU A 88 14.37 1.85 -17.09
C GLU A 88 14.30 3.01 -18.11
N GLU A 89 14.01 2.71 -19.38
CA GLU A 89 13.75 3.73 -20.42
C GLU A 89 12.60 4.68 -20.03
N TYR A 90 11.71 4.26 -19.14
CA TYR A 90 10.59 5.07 -18.67
C TYR A 90 11.05 6.34 -17.96
N PHE A 91 12.14 6.28 -17.20
CA PHE A 91 12.56 7.41 -16.34
C PHE A 91 13.11 8.58 -17.16
N GLU A 92 13.73 8.29 -18.31
CA GLU A 92 14.31 9.29 -19.22
C GLU A 92 13.36 9.69 -20.37
N ALA A 93 12.27 8.95 -20.58
CA ALA A 93 11.35 9.18 -21.69
C ALA A 93 10.49 10.45 -21.56
N ASP A 94 10.12 11.02 -22.71
CA ASP A 94 9.10 12.06 -22.81
C ASP A 94 7.69 11.52 -22.51
N THR A 95 6.73 12.42 -22.28
CA THR A 95 5.35 12.05 -21.89
C THR A 95 4.67 11.08 -22.88
N GLY A 96 4.93 11.24 -24.18
CA GLY A 96 4.35 10.35 -25.20
C GLY A 96 4.95 8.95 -25.11
N LYS A 97 6.28 8.87 -25.05
CA LYS A 97 7.00 7.59 -24.93
C LYS A 97 6.76 6.90 -23.59
N LYS A 98 6.56 7.65 -22.49
CA LYS A 98 6.16 7.12 -21.17
C LYS A 98 4.85 6.35 -21.23
N LEU A 99 3.84 6.88 -21.91
CA LEU A 99 2.57 6.18 -22.07
C LEU A 99 2.74 4.88 -22.88
N SER A 100 3.52 4.93 -23.96
CA SER A 100 3.83 3.74 -24.76
C SER A 100 4.56 2.66 -23.95
N LEU A 101 5.48 3.05 -23.07
CA LEU A 101 6.18 2.11 -22.19
C LEU A 101 5.25 1.49 -21.15
N ILE A 102 4.34 2.27 -20.54
CA ILE A 102 3.32 1.71 -19.62
C ILE A 102 2.40 0.72 -20.35
N LEU A 103 2.01 1.01 -21.59
CA LEU A 103 1.19 0.12 -22.42
C LEU A 103 1.92 -1.19 -22.75
N ALA A 104 3.19 -1.10 -23.14
CA ALA A 104 4.00 -2.28 -23.43
C ALA A 104 4.26 -3.13 -22.17
N ALA A 105 4.49 -2.47 -21.04
CA ALA A 105 4.61 -3.12 -19.73
C ALA A 105 3.32 -3.87 -19.34
N GLU A 106 2.15 -3.26 -19.58
CA GLU A 106 0.85 -3.91 -19.36
C GLU A 106 0.69 -5.18 -20.21
N GLU A 107 0.98 -5.10 -21.51
CA GLU A 107 0.88 -6.24 -22.44
C GLU A 107 1.79 -7.39 -22.01
N LEU A 108 3.03 -7.08 -21.61
CA LEU A 108 3.97 -8.07 -21.08
C LEU A 108 3.38 -8.82 -19.88
N ILE A 109 2.85 -8.09 -18.89
CA ILE A 109 2.28 -8.68 -17.68
C ILE A 109 1.03 -9.53 -18.00
N LEU A 110 0.21 -9.11 -18.97
CA LEU A 110 -0.94 -9.89 -19.43
C LEU A 110 -0.55 -11.17 -20.19
N GLY A 111 0.62 -11.18 -20.84
CA GLY A 111 1.18 -12.35 -21.51
C GLY A 111 1.71 -13.44 -20.56
N LEU A 112 1.96 -13.12 -19.29
CA LEU A 112 2.44 -14.08 -18.29
C LEU A 112 1.31 -14.92 -17.69
N GLU A 113 1.61 -16.18 -17.36
CA GLU A 113 0.66 -17.04 -16.64
C GLU A 113 0.32 -16.45 -15.27
N ASN A 114 -0.98 -16.20 -15.02
CA ASN A 114 -1.46 -15.53 -13.82
C ASN A 114 -0.79 -14.17 -13.56
N GLY A 115 -0.24 -13.54 -14.61
CA GLY A 115 0.61 -12.36 -14.53
C GLY A 115 -0.08 -11.16 -13.89
N LYS A 116 -1.30 -10.84 -14.34
CA LYS A 116 -2.10 -9.74 -13.78
C LYS A 116 -2.30 -9.84 -12.27
N LYS A 117 -2.84 -10.97 -11.79
CA LYS A 117 -3.14 -11.17 -10.37
C LYS A 117 -1.87 -11.20 -9.54
N ARG A 118 -0.82 -11.88 -10.03
CA ARG A 118 0.49 -11.93 -9.38
C ARG A 118 1.08 -10.53 -9.25
N PHE A 119 1.14 -9.78 -10.35
CA PHE A 119 1.68 -8.43 -10.39
C PHE A 119 0.94 -7.48 -9.44
N ILE A 120 -0.40 -7.46 -9.49
CA ILE A 120 -1.22 -6.65 -8.59
C ILE A 120 -0.91 -6.96 -7.12
N ASN A 121 -0.81 -8.24 -6.76
CA ASN A 121 -0.51 -8.65 -5.39
C ASN A 121 0.89 -8.23 -4.95
N GLU A 122 1.91 -8.47 -5.78
CA GLU A 122 3.30 -8.14 -5.45
C GLU A 122 3.51 -6.62 -5.36
N VAL A 123 2.96 -5.82 -6.29
CA VAL A 123 3.04 -4.35 -6.22
C VAL A 123 2.27 -3.80 -5.01
N THR A 124 1.16 -4.43 -4.63
CA THR A 124 0.44 -4.04 -3.40
C THR A 124 1.27 -4.29 -2.15
N ALA A 125 1.88 -5.48 -2.05
CA ALA A 125 2.76 -5.82 -0.94
C ALA A 125 3.98 -4.88 -0.90
N LEU A 126 4.64 -4.65 -2.04
CA LEU A 126 5.74 -3.70 -2.21
C LEU A 126 5.36 -2.30 -1.70
N SER A 127 4.21 -1.79 -2.13
CA SER A 127 3.74 -0.46 -1.74
C SER A 127 3.49 -0.32 -0.23
N GLN A 128 2.98 -1.39 0.40
CA GLN A 128 2.76 -1.41 1.85
C GLN A 128 4.09 -1.36 2.61
N VAL A 129 5.04 -2.23 2.27
CA VAL A 129 6.35 -2.26 2.95
C VAL A 129 7.18 -1.00 2.67
N PHE A 130 7.09 -0.45 1.45
CA PHE A 130 7.69 0.83 1.08
C PHE A 130 7.19 1.98 1.96
N SER A 131 5.88 2.04 2.24
CA SER A 131 5.31 3.07 3.10
C SER A 131 5.78 3.01 4.56
N ILE A 132 6.23 1.83 5.01
CA ILE A 132 6.81 1.61 6.35
C ILE A 132 8.32 1.90 6.32
N ALA A 133 8.98 1.63 5.20
CA ALA A 133 10.42 1.81 5.03
C ALA A 133 10.81 3.30 4.93
N ILE A 134 9.98 4.16 4.34
CA ILE A 134 10.24 5.60 4.28
C ILE A 134 10.34 6.21 5.70
N PRO A 135 11.32 7.10 5.97
CA PRO A 135 12.20 7.79 5.02
C PRO A 135 13.60 7.16 4.85
N HIS A 136 13.75 5.83 5.01
CA HIS A 136 15.05 5.17 4.89
C HIS A 136 15.69 5.40 3.50
N GLU A 137 17.01 5.64 3.46
CA GLU A 137 17.77 5.98 2.24
C GLU A 137 17.53 4.97 1.10
N GLN A 138 17.71 3.67 1.38
CA GLN A 138 17.44 2.61 0.40
C GLN A 138 15.98 2.56 -0.12
N ALA A 139 15.01 3.03 0.67
CA ALA A 139 13.64 3.15 0.19
C ALA A 139 13.50 4.36 -0.74
N MET A 140 14.15 5.47 -0.41
CA MET A 140 14.14 6.66 -1.26
C MET A 140 14.80 6.40 -2.62
N ASP A 141 15.85 5.59 -2.68
CA ASP A 141 16.55 5.22 -3.93
C ASP A 141 15.66 4.52 -4.96
N VAL A 142 14.70 3.70 -4.50
CA VAL A 142 13.83 2.88 -5.37
C VAL A 142 12.46 3.50 -5.62
N LYS A 143 12.23 4.72 -5.12
CA LYS A 143 10.93 5.40 -5.14
C LYS A 143 10.35 5.52 -6.55
N ASP A 144 11.18 5.89 -7.53
CA ASP A 144 10.71 6.11 -8.90
C ASP A 144 10.30 4.80 -9.55
N GLU A 145 11.02 3.71 -9.30
CA GLU A 145 10.64 2.34 -9.71
C GLU A 145 9.32 1.90 -9.08
N VAL A 146 9.15 2.08 -7.77
CA VAL A 146 7.89 1.79 -7.08
C VAL A 146 6.74 2.59 -7.70
N SER A 147 6.98 3.85 -8.05
CA SER A 147 5.98 4.72 -8.69
C SER A 147 5.60 4.25 -10.10
N PHE A 148 6.58 3.77 -10.88
CA PHE A 148 6.34 3.15 -12.19
C PHE A 148 5.47 1.91 -12.06
N PHE A 149 5.82 0.97 -11.16
CA PHE A 149 5.04 -0.26 -10.98
C PHE A 149 3.63 0.01 -10.47
N GLN A 150 3.44 1.00 -9.60
CA GLN A 150 2.12 1.47 -9.20
C GLN A 150 1.31 1.96 -10.41
N ALA A 151 1.91 2.74 -11.31
CA ALA A 151 1.22 3.24 -12.50
C ALA A 151 0.76 2.09 -13.44
N VAL A 152 1.59 1.08 -13.64
CA VAL A 152 1.23 -0.13 -14.41
C VAL A 152 0.10 -0.88 -13.71
N LYS A 153 0.16 -1.02 -12.37
CA LYS A 153 -0.90 -1.67 -11.57
C LYS A 153 -2.24 -0.93 -11.70
N SER A 154 -2.26 0.39 -11.52
CA SER A 154 -3.48 1.20 -11.62
C SER A 154 -4.15 1.02 -12.99
N ARG A 155 -3.34 0.90 -14.04
CA ARG A 155 -3.82 0.69 -15.40
C ARG A 155 -4.45 -0.70 -15.58
N LEU A 156 -3.76 -1.74 -15.13
CA LEU A 156 -4.26 -3.12 -15.14
C LEU A 156 -5.57 -3.29 -14.36
N ALA A 157 -5.71 -2.59 -13.23
CA ALA A 157 -6.92 -2.60 -12.41
C ALA A 157 -8.09 -1.88 -13.07
N LYS A 158 -7.84 -0.75 -13.77
CA LYS A 158 -8.88 0.05 -14.46
C LYS A 158 -9.46 -0.64 -15.70
N PHE A 159 -8.74 -1.57 -16.32
CA PHE A 159 -9.23 -2.30 -17.49
C PHE A 159 -10.22 -3.43 -17.13
N ASP A 160 -10.32 -3.86 -15.86
CA ASP A 160 -11.32 -4.84 -15.38
C ASP A 160 -12.62 -4.19 -14.87
N SER A 161 -12.70 -2.85 -14.86
CA SER A 161 -13.79 -2.09 -14.25
C SER A 161 -15.09 -2.07 -15.08
N THR A 162 -15.55 -3.23 -15.53
CA THR A 162 -16.98 -3.46 -15.78
C THR A 162 -17.73 -3.98 -14.55
N GLY A 163 -17.11 -4.15 -13.36
CA GLY A 163 -17.90 -4.63 -12.20
C GLY A 163 -17.32 -4.70 -10.78
N ALA A 164 -16.07 -4.36 -10.50
CA ALA A 164 -15.53 -4.36 -9.12
C ALA A 164 -14.53 -3.21 -8.99
N GLY A 165 -14.49 -2.34 -7.97
CA GLY A 165 -15.17 -2.20 -6.68
C GLY A 165 -14.29 -1.24 -5.88
N LYS A 166 -14.82 -0.09 -5.45
CA LYS A 166 -14.13 1.13 -4.94
C LYS A 166 -13.00 0.96 -3.90
N THR A 167 -12.84 -0.21 -3.28
CA THR A 167 -11.93 -0.45 -2.15
C THR A 167 -10.44 -0.45 -2.52
N ASP A 168 -10.05 -0.96 -3.70
CA ASP A 168 -8.63 -0.99 -4.08
C ASP A 168 -8.12 0.42 -4.47
N GLU A 169 -8.99 1.23 -5.09
CA GLU A 169 -8.68 2.62 -5.46
C GLU A 169 -8.50 3.51 -4.22
N GLU A 170 -9.27 3.28 -3.15
CA GLU A 170 -9.16 4.02 -1.89
C GLU A 170 -7.84 3.69 -1.17
N VAL A 171 -7.44 2.42 -1.14
CA VAL A 171 -6.15 1.99 -0.58
C VAL A 171 -4.99 2.55 -1.39
N GLU A 172 -5.08 2.52 -2.72
CA GLU A 172 -4.06 3.09 -3.61
C GLU A 172 -3.93 4.61 -3.44
N THR A 173 -5.06 5.31 -3.37
CA THR A 173 -5.08 6.77 -3.13
C THR A 173 -4.47 7.10 -1.77
N ALA A 174 -4.79 6.32 -0.73
CA ALA A 174 -4.22 6.50 0.60
C ALA A 174 -2.70 6.28 0.61
N ILE A 175 -2.20 5.24 -0.08
CA ILE A 175 -0.77 4.98 -0.23
C ILE A 175 -0.09 6.14 -0.96
N ARG A 176 -0.63 6.59 -2.10
CA ARG A 176 -0.10 7.74 -2.84
C ARG A 176 -0.01 9.00 -1.98
N GLN A 177 -1.06 9.30 -1.22
CA GLN A 177 -1.07 10.46 -0.32
C GLN A 177 -0.07 10.33 0.83
N VAL A 178 0.20 9.12 1.31
CA VAL A 178 1.24 8.87 2.33
C VAL A 178 2.62 9.11 1.75
N ILE A 179 2.87 8.62 0.53
CA ILE A 179 4.13 8.87 -0.20
C ILE A 179 4.30 10.37 -0.45
N ASP A 180 3.30 11.04 -1.03
CA ASP A 180 3.35 12.48 -1.32
C ASP A 180 3.61 13.31 -0.05
N LYS A 181 3.00 12.96 1.08
CA LYS A 181 3.22 13.66 2.36
C LYS A 181 4.62 13.43 2.92
N ALA A 182 5.18 12.23 2.77
CA ALA A 182 6.55 11.97 3.20
C ALA A 182 7.57 12.78 2.37
N LEU A 183 7.29 13.00 1.08
CA LEU A 183 8.13 13.82 0.19
C LEU A 183 8.09 15.32 0.49
N VAL A 184 6.95 15.84 0.95
CA VAL A 184 6.82 17.26 1.30
C VAL A 184 7.57 17.59 2.59
N SER A 185 7.86 16.61 3.44
CA SER A 185 8.56 16.81 4.72
C SER A 185 10.07 17.11 4.58
N GLU A 186 10.65 17.04 3.38
CA GLU A 186 12.07 17.39 3.12
C GLU A 186 12.29 18.89 2.80
N LYS A 187 11.24 19.73 2.75
CA LYS A 187 11.37 21.18 2.55
C LYS A 187 10.96 21.98 3.79
N VAL A 188 11.67 21.82 4.91
CA VAL A 188 11.77 22.88 5.95
C VAL A 188 13.13 22.84 6.61
#